data_AF-A0A3S1F505-F1
#
_entry.id   AF-A0A3S1F505-F1
#
_cell.length_a   1.000
_cell.length_b   1.000
_cell.length_c   1.000
_cell.angle_alpha   90.00
_cell.angle_beta   90.00
_cell.angle_gamma   90.00
#
_symmetry.space_group_name_H-M   'P 1'
#
loop_
_entity.id
_entity.type
_entity.pdbx_description
1 polymer ?
#
loop_
_entity_poly.entity_id
_entity_poly.type
_entity_poly.pdbx_seq_one_letter_code
_entity_poly.pdbx_strand_id
1 'polypeptide(L)' 'MTGDIKHLPLEDLHVAAGARFGAFAGWSMPLTYPAGVMKEHLQT' A
#
# COMPACT_ATOMS: atom_id res chain seq x y z
N MET A 1 17.83 12.55 -5.54
CA MET A 1 17.91 11.24 -6.23
C MET A 1 16.57 10.56 -6.05
N THR A 2 15.62 10.83 -6.96
CA THR A 2 14.32 10.18 -6.94
C THR A 2 14.53 8.81 -7.58
N GLY A 3 14.90 7.82 -6.76
CA GLY A 3 15.07 6.45 -7.24
C GLY A 3 13.74 5.94 -7.78
N ASP A 4 13.76 5.37 -8.98
CA ASP A 4 12.60 4.76 -9.63
C ASP A 4 11.92 3.79 -8.64
N ILE A 5 10.72 4.15 -8.18
CA ILE A 5 9.96 3.34 -7.25
C ILE A 5 9.26 2.26 -8.05
N LYS A 6 9.47 1.01 -7.68
CA LYS A 6 8.85 -0.14 -8.33
C LYS A 6 7.39 -0.25 -7.89
N HIS A 7 6.49 -0.42 -8.84
CA HIS A 7 5.05 -0.52 -8.61
C HIS A 7 4.60 -1.97 -8.50
N LEU A 8 3.59 -2.22 -7.66
CA LEU A 8 3.02 -3.56 -7.49
C LEU A 8 2.22 -3.96 -8.74
N PRO A 9 2.27 -5.24 -9.16
CA PRO A 9 1.48 -5.72 -10.31
C PRO A 9 -0.04 -5.54 -10.14
N LEU A 10 -0.52 -5.45 -8.89
CA LEU A 10 -1.93 -5.23 -8.54
C LEU A 10 -2.16 -3.88 -7.86
N GLU A 11 -1.33 -2.88 -8.16
CA GLU A 11 -1.45 -1.53 -7.57
C GLU A 11 -2.86 -0.94 -7.74
N ASP A 12 -3.47 -1.09 -8.93
CA ASP A 12 -4.82 -0.60 -9.21
C ASP A 12 -5.89 -1.19 -8.28
N LEU A 13 -5.76 -2.47 -7.90
CA LEU A 13 -6.68 -3.12 -6.96
C LEU A 13 -6.55 -2.50 -5.57
N HIS A 14 -5.32 -2.22 -5.14
CA HIS A 14 -5.05 -1.60 -3.85
C HIS A 14 -5.52 -0.14 -3.82
N VAL A 15 -5.33 0.61 -4.92
CA VAL A 15 -5.88 1.97 -5.09
C VAL A 15 -7.41 1.94 -5.03
N ALA A 16 -8.06 1.02 -5.74
CA ALA A 16 -9.51 0.86 -5.72
C ALA A 16 -10.06 0.49 -4.33
N ALA A 17 -9.29 -0.27 -3.55
CA ALA A 17 -9.59 -0.56 -2.14
C ALA A 17 -9.30 0.61 -1.18
N GLY A 18 -8.79 1.74 -1.68
CA GLY A 18 -8.49 2.94 -0.90
C GLY A 18 -7.17 2.89 -0.13
N ALA A 19 -6.21 2.07 -0.58
CA ALA A 19 -4.90 1.98 0.07
C ALA A 19 -4.14 3.31 -0.01
N ARG A 20 -3.43 3.65 1.07
CA ARG A 20 -2.39 4.69 1.05
C ARG A 20 -1.03 4.06 0.82
N PHE A 21 -0.32 4.58 -0.17
CA PHE A 21 1.00 4.07 -0.55
C PHE A 21 2.13 4.84 0.12
N GLY A 22 3.24 4.14 0.35
CA GLY A 22 4.50 4.73 0.78
C GLY A 22 5.70 4.01 0.19
N ALA A 23 6.83 4.72 0.09
CA ALA A 23 8.08 4.17 -0.41
C ALA A 23 8.69 3.24 0.65
N PHE A 24 8.81 1.95 0.33
CA PHE A 24 9.43 0.96 1.19
C PHE A 24 10.33 0.03 0.38
N ALA A 25 11.61 -0.06 0.75
CA ALA A 25 12.62 -0.88 0.06
C ALA A 25 12.69 -0.67 -1.48
N GLY A 26 12.40 0.55 -1.95
CA GLY A 26 12.37 0.88 -3.39
C GLY A 26 11.08 0.48 -4.11
N TRP A 27 10.01 0.14 -3.38
CA TRP A 27 8.68 -0.18 -3.91
C TRP A 27 7.61 0.77 -3.38
N SER A 28 6.55 0.97 -4.17
CA SER A 28 5.31 1.65 -3.78
C SER A 28 4.44 0.61 -3.07
N MET A 29 4.45 0.60 -1.74
CA MET A 29 3.76 -0.39 -0.93
C MET A 29 2.49 0.20 -0.28
N PRO A 30 1.36 -0.52 -0.25
CA PRO A 30 0.16 -0.10 0.47
C PRO A 30 0.38 -0.25 1.98
N LEU A 31 0.41 0.86 2.71
CA LEU A 31 0.70 0.91 4.14
C LEU A 31 -0.56 0.80 5.02
N THR A 32 -1.70 1.24 4.52
CA THR A 32 -2.96 1.24 5.26
C THR A 32 -4.13 1.32 4.29
N TYR A 33 -5.23 0.65 4.63
CA TYR A 33 -6.53 0.77 3.97
C TYR A 33 -7.50 1.58 4.85
N PRO A 34 -8.62 2.07 4.27
CA PRO A 34 -9.58 2.94 4.97
C PRO A 34 -10.27 2.25 6.15
N ALA A 35 -10.29 0.91 6.18
CA ALA A 35 -10.82 0.13 7.29
C ALA A 35 -10.07 0.40 8.62
N GLY A 36 -8.81 0.86 8.53
CA GLY A 36 -7.97 1.23 9.66
C GLY A 36 -7.03 0.10 10.06
N VAL A 37 -5.77 0.46 10.37
CA VAL A 37 -4.67 -0.49 10.65
C VAL A 37 -4.99 -1.49 11.77
N MET A 38 -5.74 -1.07 12.80
CA MET A 38 -6.11 -1.95 13.91
C MET A 38 -7.19 -2.97 13.50
N LYS A 39 -8.10 -2.61 12.58
CA LYS A 39 -9.06 -3.58 12.05
C LYS A 39 -8.39 -4.57 11.12
N GLU A 40 -7.43 -4.11 10.30
CA GLU A 40 -6.62 -4.99 9.45
C GLU A 40 -5.81 -5.99 10.28
N HIS A 41 -5.18 -5.54 11.37
CA HIS A 41 -4.38 -6.39 12.23
C HIS A 41 -5.22 -7.40 13.04
N LEU A 42 -6.42 -7.00 13.47
CA LEU A 42 -7.32 -7.83 14.26
C LEU A 42 -8.22 -8.74 13.41
N GLN A 43 -8.14 -8.66 12.08
CA GLN A 43 -8.91 -9.49 11.18
C GLN A 43 -8.50 -10.97 11.37
N THR A 44 -9.30 -11.73 12.11
CA THR A 44 -9.21 -13.21 12.27
C THR A 44 -10.04 -13.88 11.19
#